data_AF-A0A3B9KMV7-F1
#
_entry.id   AF-A0A3B9KMV7-F1
#
_cell.length_a   1.000
_cell.length_b   1.000
_cell.length_c   1.000
_cell.angle_alpha   90.00
_cell.angle_beta   90.00
_cell.angle_gamma   90.00
#
_symmetry.space_group_name_H-M   'P 1'
#
loop_
_entity.id
_entity.type
_entity.pdbx_description
1 polymer ?
#
loop_
_entity_poly.entity_id
_entity_poly.type
_entity_poly.pdbx_seq_one_letter_code
_entity_poly.pdbx_strand_id
1 'polypeptide(L)'
;MTESLLQKIEESSRKSPVTNYEHIRDIIRDAFKERFAGNDAEIPVENHHPFVLLVAGVNGSGKTTTLGKLAYTFAQQGKKSLIIAGDTYRAAAVEQLETWAQRAGASFIKNPDAKNP
;
A
#
# COMPACT_ATOMS: atom_id res chain seq x y z
N MET A 1 18.49 9.06 -8.59
CA MET A 1 17.98 8.34 -7.39
C MET A 1 18.81 7.09 -7.09
N THR A 2 19.01 6.21 -8.08
CA THR A 2 19.88 5.03 -7.95
C THR A 2 21.35 5.41 -7.76
N GLU A 3 21.83 6.44 -8.48
CA GLU A 3 23.22 6.92 -8.39
C GLU A 3 23.62 7.39 -6.99
N SER A 4 22.74 8.12 -6.28
CA SER A 4 23.06 8.58 -4.93
C SER A 4 23.07 7.44 -3.90
N LEU A 5 22.35 6.35 -4.16
CA LEU A 5 22.42 5.15 -3.33
C LEU A 5 23.70 4.37 -3.60
N LEU A 6 24.09 4.25 -4.87
CA LEU A 6 25.36 3.63 -5.28
C LEU A 6 26.57 4.38 -4.70
N GLN A 7 26.59 5.71 -4.77
CA GLN A 7 27.65 6.53 -4.15
C GLN A 7 27.76 6.28 -2.65
N LYS A 8 26.64 6.23 -1.92
CA LYS A 8 26.64 5.91 -0.48
C LYS A 8 27.22 4.53 -0.18
N ILE A 9 26.90 3.53 -0.99
CA ILE A 9 27.42 2.17 -0.85
C ILE A 9 28.94 2.16 -1.13
N GLU A 10 29.41 2.87 -2.15
CA GLU A 10 30.84 3.03 -2.48
C GLU A 10 31.62 3.78 -1.39
N GLU A 11 31.05 4.84 -0.83
CA GLU A 11 31.69 5.57 0.29
C GLU A 11 31.78 4.70 1.55
N SER A 12 30.74 3.90 1.83
CA SER A 12 30.71 3.01 2.99
C SER A 12 31.70 1.85 2.86
N SER A 13 31.88 1.31 1.64
CA SER A 13 32.86 0.25 1.36
C SER A 13 34.30 0.74 1.37
N ARG A 14 34.54 2.04 1.12
CA ARG A 14 35.88 2.65 1.28
C ARG A 14 36.26 2.88 2.73
N LYS A 15 35.29 3.11 3.62
CA LYS A 15 35.51 3.36 5.06
C LYS A 15 35.74 2.09 5.87
N SER A 16 35.28 0.95 5.38
CA SER A 16 35.48 -0.36 6.01
C SER A 16 35.77 -1.40 4.92
N PRO A 17 36.91 -2.09 4.94
CA PRO A 17 37.24 -3.07 3.90
C PRO A 17 36.14 -4.11 3.81
N VAL A 18 35.61 -4.30 2.61
CA VAL A 18 34.64 -5.34 2.33
C VAL A 18 35.33 -6.69 2.46
N THR A 19 34.95 -7.44 3.49
CA THR A 19 35.62 -8.68 3.90
C THR A 19 34.88 -9.93 3.42
N ASN A 20 33.57 -9.85 3.24
CA ASN A 20 32.73 -10.96 2.77
C ASN A 20 31.38 -10.45 2.23
N TYR A 21 30.56 -11.38 1.72
CA TYR A 21 29.22 -11.13 1.20
C TYR A 21 28.27 -10.49 2.22
N GLU A 22 28.30 -10.95 3.48
CA GLU A 22 27.41 -10.45 4.53
C GLU A 22 27.67 -8.96 4.83
N HIS A 23 28.94 -8.55 4.82
CA HIS A 23 29.31 -7.15 5.03
C HIS A 23 28.75 -6.24 3.91
N ILE A 24 28.75 -6.70 2.65
CA ILE A 24 28.10 -5.97 1.54
C ILE A 24 26.58 -5.88 1.76
N ARG A 25 25.96 -6.99 2.16
CA ARG A 25 24.53 -7.04 2.42
C ARG A 25 24.12 -6.05 3.51
N ASP A 26 24.91 -5.94 4.58
CA ASP A 26 24.65 -5.00 5.66
C ASP A 26 24.85 -3.55 5.23
N ILE A 27 25.90 -3.23 4.48
CA ILE A 27 26.10 -1.89 3.89
C ILE A 27 24.88 -1.48 3.04
N ILE A 28 24.39 -2.38 2.18
CA ILE A 28 23.20 -2.12 1.36
C ILE A 28 21.98 -1.91 2.25
N ARG A 29 21.72 -2.83 3.20
CA ARG A 29 20.59 -2.75 4.12
C ARG A 29 20.56 -1.42 4.87
N ASP A 30 21.71 -0.98 5.39
CA ASP A 30 21.80 0.25 6.17
C ASP A 30 21.63 1.49 5.31
N ALA A 31 22.18 1.51 4.08
CA ALA A 31 21.94 2.58 3.12
C ALA A 31 20.45 2.71 2.76
N PHE A 32 19.74 1.59 2.61
CA PHE A 32 18.29 1.59 2.42
C PHE A 32 17.55 2.08 3.67
N LYS A 33 17.87 1.57 4.86
CA LYS A 33 17.24 2.00 6.13
C LYS A 33 17.40 3.49 6.35
N GLU A 34 18.60 4.03 6.21
CA GLU A 34 18.86 5.45 6.39
C GLU A 34 18.08 6.29 5.38
N ARG A 35 17.99 5.84 4.12
CA ARG A 35 17.24 6.54 3.07
C ARG A 35 15.74 6.61 3.36
N PHE A 36 15.18 5.55 3.92
CA PHE A 36 13.75 5.46 4.24
C PHE A 36 13.43 5.82 5.70
N ALA A 37 14.43 6.14 6.52
CA ALA A 37 14.24 6.53 7.90
C ALA A 37 13.31 7.75 8.01
N GLY A 38 12.34 7.68 8.93
CA GLY A 38 11.37 8.75 9.16
C GLY A 38 10.27 8.85 8.09
N ASN A 39 10.22 7.95 7.11
CA ASN A 39 9.13 7.84 6.14
C ASN A 39 8.14 6.73 6.49
N ASP A 40 7.99 6.42 7.79
CA ASP A 40 6.95 5.51 8.25
C ASP A 40 5.59 6.18 8.04
N ALA A 41 4.95 5.88 6.91
CA ALA A 41 3.65 6.41 6.56
C ALA A 41 2.56 5.51 7.14
N GLU A 42 2.12 5.81 8.35
CA GLU A 42 0.88 5.25 8.88
C GLU A 42 -0.33 5.93 8.23
N ILE A 43 -1.40 5.17 7.99
CA ILE A 43 -2.69 5.74 7.59
C ILE A 43 -3.38 6.17 8.88
N PRO A 44 -3.59 7.48 9.13
CA PRO A 44 -4.02 7.99 10.42
C PRO A 44 -5.55 7.87 10.59
N VAL A 45 -6.05 6.63 10.59
CA VAL A 45 -7.48 6.31 10.60
C VAL A 45 -8.22 6.78 11.87
N GLU A 46 -7.49 7.09 12.95
CA GLU A 46 -8.04 7.61 14.21
C GLU A 46 -8.26 9.12 14.21
N ASN A 47 -7.65 9.87 13.29
CA ASN A 47 -7.66 11.32 13.35
C ASN A 47 -9.03 11.93 13.00
N HIS A 48 -9.91 11.18 12.32
CA HIS A 48 -11.23 11.64 11.88
C HIS A 48 -12.28 10.51 11.87
N HIS A 49 -13.54 10.84 12.12
CA HIS A 49 -14.65 9.88 12.06
C HIS A 49 -15.87 10.46 11.29
N PRO A 50 -16.26 9.88 10.14
CA PRO A 50 -15.58 8.79 9.44
C PRO A 50 -14.25 9.24 8.82
N PHE A 51 -13.23 8.38 8.87
CA PHE A 51 -12.03 8.57 8.07
C PHE A 51 -12.31 8.14 6.63
N VAL A 52 -12.04 9.01 5.66
CA VAL A 52 -12.32 8.75 4.25
C VAL A 52 -11.02 8.54 3.48
N LEU A 53 -10.86 7.35 2.89
CA LEU A 53 -9.73 7.00 2.04
C LEU A 53 -10.15 6.88 0.58
N LEU A 54 -9.68 7.78 -0.27
CA LEU A 54 -9.84 7.68 -1.72
C LEU A 54 -8.62 7.01 -2.34
N VAL A 55 -8.82 5.90 -3.06
CA VAL A 55 -7.76 5.17 -3.76
C VAL A 55 -7.81 5.48 -5.25
N ALA A 56 -6.81 6.19 -5.76
CA ALA A 56 -6.69 6.59 -7.16
C ALA A 56 -5.42 6.01 -7.82
N GLY A 57 -5.38 5.99 -9.16
CA GLY A 57 -4.26 5.46 -9.95
C GLY A 57 -4.69 4.81 -11.26
N VAL A 58 -3.71 4.38 -12.07
CA VAL A 58 -3.95 3.81 -13.40
C VAL A 58 -4.51 2.38 -13.34
N ASN A 59 -5.05 1.89 -14.46
CA ASN A 59 -5.52 0.50 -14.55
C ASN A 59 -4.36 -0.47 -14.35
N GLY A 60 -4.62 -1.59 -13.65
CA GLY A 60 -3.60 -2.59 -13.36
C GLY A 60 -2.65 -2.27 -12.19
N SER A 61 -2.68 -1.07 -11.60
CA SER A 61 -1.80 -0.70 -10.47
C SER A 61 -2.16 -1.37 -9.12
N GLY A 62 -3.18 -2.23 -9.10
CA GLY A 62 -3.58 -2.98 -7.91
C GLY A 62 -4.60 -2.30 -6.99
N LYS A 63 -5.20 -1.16 -7.37
CA LYS A 63 -6.16 -0.38 -6.54
C LYS A 63 -7.21 -1.23 -5.83
N THR A 64 -7.97 -2.02 -6.58
CA THR A 64 -9.06 -2.87 -6.09
C THR A 64 -8.56 -3.88 -5.05
N THR A 65 -7.44 -4.54 -5.36
CA THR A 65 -6.80 -5.50 -4.47
C THR A 65 -6.28 -4.83 -3.20
N THR A 66 -5.65 -3.65 -3.32
CA THR A 66 -5.14 -2.88 -2.17
C THR A 66 -6.27 -2.43 -1.27
N LEU A 67 -7.40 -1.95 -1.82
CA LEU A 67 -8.57 -1.54 -1.05
C LEU A 67 -9.13 -2.72 -0.24
N GLY A 68 -9.25 -3.89 -0.87
CA GLY A 68 -9.69 -5.12 -0.18
C GLY A 68 -8.75 -5.55 0.94
N LYS A 69 -7.43 -5.48 0.72
CA LYS A 69 -6.43 -5.75 1.76
C LYS A 69 -6.53 -4.77 2.93
N LEU A 70 -6.67 -3.47 2.64
CA LEU A 70 -6.82 -2.45 3.68
C LEU A 70 -8.10 -2.67 4.50
N ALA A 71 -9.23 -2.95 3.85
CA ALA A 71 -10.47 -3.25 4.54
C ALA A 71 -10.35 -4.47 5.47
N TYR A 72 -9.69 -5.54 5.00
CA TYR A 72 -9.41 -6.70 5.83
C TYR A 72 -8.50 -6.36 7.02
N THR A 73 -7.41 -5.62 6.79
CA THR A 73 -6.51 -5.16 7.86
C THR A 73 -7.24 -4.32 8.90
N PHE A 74 -8.09 -3.39 8.49
CA PHE A 74 -8.88 -2.56 9.40
C PHE A 74 -9.91 -3.38 10.17
N ALA A 75 -10.55 -4.37 9.54
CA ALA A 75 -11.44 -5.29 10.23
C ALA A 75 -10.71 -6.09 11.32
N GLN A 76 -9.49 -6.58 11.04
CA GLN A 76 -8.64 -7.26 12.03
C GLN A 76 -8.20 -6.36 13.19
N GLN A 77 -8.19 -5.05 12.98
CA GLN A 77 -7.97 -4.03 14.02
C GLN A 77 -9.27 -3.63 14.74
N GLY A 78 -10.39 -4.31 14.48
CA GLY A 78 -11.70 -4.03 15.09
C GLY A 78 -12.42 -2.81 14.52
N LYS A 79 -11.97 -2.27 13.37
CA LYS A 79 -12.59 -1.09 12.75
C LYS A 79 -13.77 -1.48 11.88
N LYS A 80 -14.83 -0.68 11.93
CA LYS A 80 -15.97 -0.78 11.03
C LYS A 80 -15.66 -0.06 9.72
N SER A 81 -15.72 -0.79 8.62
CA SER A 81 -15.41 -0.26 7.28
C SER A 81 -16.65 -0.23 6.40
N LEU A 82 -16.77 0.82 5.60
CA LEU A 82 -17.70 0.95 4.50
C LEU A 82 -16.89 1.09 3.20
N ILE A 83 -17.11 0.18 2.25
CA ILE A 83 -16.49 0.22 0.93
C ILE A 83 -17.50 0.79 -0.07
N ILE A 84 -17.07 1.78 -0.84
CA ILE A 84 -17.86 2.40 -1.90
C ILE A 84 -17.19 2.12 -3.25
N ALA A 85 -17.91 1.47 -4.16
CA ALA A 85 -17.43 1.19 -5.51
C ALA A 85 -17.50 2.44 -6.39
N GLY A 86 -16.43 3.24 -6.38
CA GLY A 86 -16.29 4.43 -7.23
C GLY A 86 -15.78 4.16 -8.65
N ASP A 87 -15.22 2.97 -8.93
CA ASP A 87 -14.82 2.55 -10.29
C ASP A 87 -16.05 2.03 -11.03
N THR A 88 -16.86 2.94 -11.58
CA THR A 88 -18.14 2.63 -12.25
C THR A 88 -18.00 2.20 -13.70
N TYR A 89 -16.81 2.34 -14.30
CA TYR A 89 -16.56 1.95 -15.69
C TYR A 89 -16.29 0.45 -15.84
N ARG A 90 -15.70 -0.18 -14.81
CA ARG A 90 -15.24 -1.57 -14.86
C ARG A 90 -16.15 -2.45 -14.01
N ALA A 91 -17.19 -3.03 -14.61
CA ALA A 91 -18.14 -3.93 -13.92
C ALA A 91 -17.44 -5.01 -13.08
N ALA A 92 -16.41 -5.67 -13.64
CA ALA A 92 -15.64 -6.68 -12.91
C ALA A 92 -14.89 -6.13 -11.67
N ALA A 93 -14.52 -4.84 -11.66
CA ALA A 93 -13.89 -4.23 -10.49
C ALA A 93 -14.89 -4.05 -9.34
N VAL A 94 -16.16 -3.77 -9.65
CA VAL A 94 -17.25 -3.69 -8.68
C VAL A 94 -17.50 -5.06 -8.04
N GLU A 95 -17.63 -6.12 -8.84
CA GLU A 95 -17.81 -7.50 -8.35
C GLU A 95 -16.63 -7.98 -7.49
N GLN A 96 -15.41 -7.63 -7.91
CA GLN A 96 -14.21 -7.95 -7.14
C GLN A 96 -14.19 -7.21 -5.79
N LEU A 97 -14.57 -5.93 -5.76
CA LEU A 97 -14.70 -5.16 -4.51
C LEU A 97 -15.79 -5.71 -3.60
N GLU A 98 -16.91 -6.14 -4.14
CA GLU A 98 -18.00 -6.77 -3.37
C GLU A 98 -17.51 -8.05 -2.67
N THR A 99 -16.77 -8.89 -3.40
CA THR A 99 -16.14 -10.09 -2.84
C THR A 99 -15.16 -9.74 -1.70
N TRP A 100 -14.35 -8.70 -1.87
CA TRP A 100 -13.43 -8.23 -0.83
C TRP A 100 -14.17 -7.68 0.40
N ALA A 101 -15.27 -6.94 0.19
CA ALA A 101 -16.09 -6.41 1.27
C ALA A 101 -16.67 -7.56 2.12
N GLN A 102 -17.21 -8.59 1.48
CA GLN A 102 -17.72 -9.78 2.16
C GLN A 102 -16.62 -10.48 2.96
N ARG A 103 -15.42 -10.68 2.38
CA ARG A 103 -14.28 -11.30 3.07
C ARG A 103 -13.78 -10.49 4.27
N ALA A 104 -13.88 -9.17 4.20
CA ALA A 104 -13.49 -8.26 5.28
C ALA A 104 -14.62 -8.04 6.31
N GLY A 105 -15.83 -8.55 6.07
CA GLY A 105 -17.00 -8.20 6.90
C GLY A 105 -17.39 -6.72 6.83
N ALA A 106 -17.01 -6.03 5.77
CA ALA A 106 -17.28 -4.61 5.56
C ALA A 106 -18.65 -4.39 4.89
N SER A 107 -19.30 -3.28 5.21
CA SER A 107 -20.47 -2.82 4.43
C SER A 107 -20.03 -2.41 3.03
N PHE A 108 -20.90 -2.60 2.04
CA PHE A 108 -20.60 -2.33 0.64
C PHE A 108 -21.70 -1.52 -0.03
N ILE A 109 -21.33 -0.48 -0.77
CA ILE A 109 -22.22 0.33 -1.59
C ILE A 109 -21.69 0.37 -3.02
N LYS A 110 -22.57 0.10 -3.98
CA LYS A 110 -22.34 0.29 -5.42
C LYS A 110 -23.48 1.10 -6.01
N ASN A 111 -23.23 1.75 -7.14
CA ASN A 111 -24.29 2.42 -7.89
C ASN A 111 -25.29 1.36 -8.41
N PRO A 112 -26.58 1.43 -8.07
CA PRO A 112 -27.60 0.50 -8.57
C PRO A 112 -27.77 0.58 -10.09
N ASP A 113 -27.47 1.75 -10.69
CA ASP A 113 -27.56 2.00 -12.14
C ASP A 113 -26.24 1.77 -12.88
N ALA A 114 -25.25 1.11 -12.25
CA ALA A 114 -24.09 0.59 -12.96
C ALA A 114 -24.51 -0.58 -13.87
N LYS A 115 -25.35 -0.28 -14.87
CA LYS A 115 -25.67 -1.15 -15.98
C LYS A 115 -24.38 -1.39 -16.75
N ASN A 116 -24.20 -2.64 -17.17
CA ASN A 116 -23.20 -3.05 -18.16
C ASN A 116 -23.04 -1.97 -19.24
N PRO A 117 -21.82 -1.52 -19.53
CA PRO A 117 -21.57 -0.70 -20.72
C PRO A 117 -22.01 -1.41 -22.00
#